data_AF-A0A7X8APN0-F1
#
_entry.id   AF-A0A7X8APN0-F1
#
_cell.length_a   1.000
_cell.length_b   1.000
_cell.length_c   1.000
_cell.angle_alpha   90.00
_cell.angle_beta   90.00
_cell.angle_gamma   90.00
#
_symmetry.space_group_name_H-M   'P 1'
#
loop_
_entity.id
_entity.type
_entity.pdbx_description
1 polymer ?
#
loop_
_entity_poly.entity_id
_entity_poly.type
_entity_poly.pdbx_seq_one_letter_code
_entity_poly.pdbx_strand_id
1 'polypeptide(L)'
;MAIRVALVQPFPMPKTTSLIRAFDNLSLAAEGSDAQKRALGNPAALPRPWDPATITDPQLRYETWLWLEDMVAWFNHEYVWNLGAGYIPPCWPRHPHLVHEIAVLADLRRQAGIALTSQPLEEWHRYAVPNFLDRVKQRLHDCCDTEHADWPGRTKQTRHRAARLDRLDAFDADCQDTADNNPDWDEMPVDLDEATEGLGRPESDDDQDPPTTRGPLRLVPRLDPATGELV
;
A
#
# COMPACT_ATOMS: atom_id res chain seq x y z
N MET A 1 30.87 -31.27 14.69
CA MET A 1 30.67 -29.88 15.11
C MET A 1 29.17 -29.67 15.20
N ALA A 2 28.61 -29.45 16.40
CA ALA A 2 27.17 -29.30 16.56
C ALA A 2 26.73 -27.94 15.98
N ILE A 3 25.83 -27.95 15.02
CA ILE A 3 25.22 -26.73 14.47
C ILE A 3 24.41 -26.10 15.61
N ARG A 4 24.80 -24.89 16.05
CA ARG A 4 23.98 -24.11 16.97
C ARG A 4 22.77 -23.60 16.20
N VAL A 5 21.59 -24.14 16.51
CA VAL A 5 20.32 -23.68 15.93
C VAL A 5 19.74 -22.64 16.89
N ALA A 6 19.47 -21.44 16.37
CA ALA A 6 18.74 -20.43 17.13
C ALA A 6 17.31 -20.92 17.36
N LEU A 7 16.75 -20.70 18.55
CA LEU A 7 15.37 -21.11 18.87
C LEU A 7 14.33 -20.36 18.02
N VAL A 8 14.66 -19.14 17.58
CA VAL A 8 13.82 -18.24 16.78
C VAL A 8 14.73 -17.50 15.80
N GLN A 9 14.31 -17.35 14.55
CA GLN A 9 15.03 -16.51 13.58
C GLN A 9 14.63 -15.02 13.71
N PRO A 10 15.58 -14.09 13.60
CA PRO A 10 15.25 -12.67 13.60
C PRO A 10 14.42 -12.30 12.37
N PHE A 11 13.44 -11.41 12.54
CA PHE A 11 12.68 -10.87 11.42
C PHE A 11 13.61 -10.14 10.43
N PRO A 12 13.51 -10.39 9.12
CA PRO A 12 14.32 -9.71 8.12
C PRO A 12 13.86 -8.25 7.97
N MET A 13 14.52 -7.34 8.69
CA MET A 13 14.32 -5.91 8.50
C MET A 13 14.80 -5.47 7.11
N PRO A 14 14.22 -4.40 6.52
CA PRO A 14 14.75 -3.77 5.31
C PRO A 14 16.24 -3.45 5.45
N LYS A 15 17.05 -3.86 4.47
CA LYS A 15 18.53 -3.73 4.53
C LYS A 15 19.08 -2.73 3.52
N THR A 16 18.34 -2.45 2.46
CA THR A 16 18.81 -1.60 1.36
C THR A 16 18.49 -0.14 1.63
N THR A 17 19.39 0.75 1.23
CA THR A 17 19.29 2.18 1.55
C THR A 17 18.02 2.82 0.99
N SER A 18 17.60 2.47 -0.23
CA SER A 18 16.41 3.10 -0.84
C SER A 18 15.13 2.67 -0.12
N LEU A 19 15.03 1.39 0.26
CA LEU A 19 13.87 0.88 1.01
C LEU A 19 13.81 1.42 2.44
N ILE A 20 14.94 1.48 3.15
CA ILE A 20 15.03 2.11 4.47
C ILE A 20 14.56 3.57 4.38
N ARG A 21 15.10 4.32 3.41
CA ARG A 21 14.73 5.72 3.17
C ARG A 21 13.24 5.90 2.83
N ALA A 22 12.63 4.94 2.12
CA ALA A 22 11.20 4.97 1.84
C ALA A 22 10.38 4.99 3.14
N PHE A 23 10.73 4.11 4.09
CA PHE A 23 10.09 4.07 5.39
C PHE A 23 10.41 5.31 6.24
N ASP A 24 11.65 5.78 6.24
CA ASP A 24 12.05 6.99 6.97
C ASP A 24 11.25 8.21 6.49
N ASN A 25 11.09 8.37 5.17
CA ASN A 25 10.29 9.45 4.59
C ASN A 25 8.82 9.37 5.03
N LEU A 26 8.24 8.18 5.10
CA LEU A 26 6.87 7.98 5.59
C LEU A 26 6.75 8.31 7.09
N SER A 27 7.74 7.94 7.90
CA SER A 27 7.81 8.32 9.31
C SER A 27 7.95 9.83 9.49
N LEU A 28 8.79 10.50 8.70
CA LEU A 28 8.90 11.97 8.69
C LEU A 28 7.60 12.64 8.26
N ALA A 29 6.88 12.08 7.29
CA ALA A 29 5.58 12.60 6.88
C ALA A 29 4.54 12.54 8.01
N ALA A 30 4.58 11.50 8.85
CA ALA A 30 3.67 11.35 9.98
C ALA A 30 4.09 12.23 11.17
N GLU A 31 5.35 12.12 11.60
CA GLU A 31 5.82 12.56 12.92
C GLU A 31 6.88 13.67 12.86
N GLY A 32 7.38 14.02 11.66
CA GLY A 32 8.41 15.04 11.49
C GLY A 32 7.97 16.45 11.87
N SER A 33 8.95 17.33 12.06
CA SER A 33 8.72 18.76 12.29
C SER A 33 8.11 19.43 11.06
N ASP A 34 7.51 20.61 11.22
CA ASP A 34 6.93 21.36 10.10
C ASP A 34 7.96 21.70 9.02
N ALA A 35 9.22 21.94 9.41
CA ALA A 35 10.31 22.17 8.47
C ALA A 35 10.63 20.90 7.66
N GLN A 36 10.69 19.74 8.31
CA GLN A 36 10.93 18.45 7.64
C GLN A 36 9.77 18.06 6.72
N LYS A 37 8.53 18.24 7.17
CA LYS A 37 7.32 17.98 6.37
C LYS A 37 7.26 18.89 5.14
N ARG A 38 7.61 20.18 5.28
CA ARG A 38 7.73 21.10 4.14
C ARG A 38 8.81 20.66 3.16
N ALA A 39 9.99 20.27 3.65
CA ALA A 39 11.09 19.80 2.81
C ALA A 39 10.77 18.48 2.08
N LEU A 40 9.97 17.60 2.70
CA LEU A 40 9.51 16.35 2.11
C LEU A 40 8.52 16.55 0.95
N GLY A 41 7.81 17.69 0.93
CA GLY A 41 6.80 18.00 -0.06
C GLY A 41 5.51 17.22 0.14
N ASN A 42 4.78 16.95 -0.94
CA ASN A 42 3.45 16.31 -0.88
C ASN A 42 3.53 14.85 -0.40
N PRO A 43 2.97 14.49 0.77
CA PRO A 43 3.01 13.12 1.30
C PRO A 43 2.31 12.08 0.41
N ALA A 44 1.34 12.51 -0.43
CA ALA A 44 0.70 11.63 -1.39
C ALA A 44 1.69 11.11 -2.45
N ALA A 45 2.80 11.83 -2.66
CA ALA A 45 3.87 11.47 -3.58
C ALA A 45 4.89 10.46 -3.02
N LEU A 46 4.72 10.00 -1.78
CA LEU A 46 5.65 9.04 -1.18
C LEU A 46 5.31 7.59 -1.58
N PRO A 47 6.30 6.78 -1.98
CA PRO A 47 6.09 5.36 -2.24
C PRO A 47 5.73 4.63 -0.95
N ARG A 48 4.80 3.68 -1.03
CA ARG A 48 4.38 2.86 0.13
C ARG A 48 4.85 1.43 -0.07
N PRO A 49 5.89 0.96 0.65
CA PRO A 49 6.36 -0.42 0.50
C PRO A 49 5.30 -1.50 0.76
N TRP A 50 4.30 -1.21 1.60
CA TRP A 50 3.14 -2.09 1.84
C TRP A 50 2.08 -2.05 0.74
N ASP A 51 2.21 -1.14 -0.23
CA ASP A 51 1.42 -1.09 -1.46
C ASP A 51 2.35 -1.01 -2.68
N PRO A 52 2.96 -2.15 -3.08
CA PRO A 52 4.01 -2.18 -4.11
C PRO A 52 3.56 -1.65 -5.48
N ALA A 53 2.25 -1.60 -5.74
CA ALA A 53 1.70 -1.03 -6.98
C ALA A 53 1.93 0.48 -7.08
N THR A 54 2.11 1.16 -5.94
CA THR A 54 2.41 2.60 -5.89
C THR A 54 3.86 2.89 -6.27
N ILE A 55 4.78 1.94 -6.11
CA ILE A 55 6.20 2.17 -6.33
C ILE A 55 6.50 2.28 -7.83
N THR A 56 6.80 3.50 -8.29
CA THR A 56 7.16 3.79 -9.68
C THR A 56 8.66 3.71 -9.95
N ASP A 57 9.51 3.84 -8.93
CA ASP A 57 10.96 3.66 -9.04
C ASP A 57 11.30 2.16 -9.17
N PRO A 58 11.85 1.69 -10.31
CA PRO A 58 12.17 0.28 -10.52
C PRO A 58 13.18 -0.28 -9.52
N GLN A 59 14.14 0.53 -9.06
CA GLN A 59 15.15 0.07 -8.11
C GLN A 59 14.51 -0.15 -6.75
N LEU A 60 13.79 0.84 -6.22
CA LEU A 60 13.05 0.69 -4.97
C LEU A 60 12.09 -0.51 -5.04
N ARG A 61 11.39 -0.67 -6.17
CA ARG A 61 10.45 -1.77 -6.36
C ARG A 61 11.14 -3.13 -6.30
N TYR A 62 12.30 -3.27 -6.92
CA TYR A 62 13.10 -4.49 -6.86
C TYR A 62 13.62 -4.77 -5.45
N GLU A 63 14.11 -3.75 -4.75
CA GLU A 63 14.52 -3.86 -3.35
C GLU A 63 13.36 -4.28 -2.43
N THR A 64 12.14 -3.77 -2.68
CA THR A 64 10.93 -4.24 -2.00
C THR A 64 10.69 -5.73 -2.26
N TRP A 65 10.85 -6.22 -3.48
CA TRP A 65 10.68 -7.66 -3.78
C TRP A 65 11.68 -8.54 -3.04
N LEU A 66 12.95 -8.14 -2.96
CA LEU A 66 13.95 -8.88 -2.19
C LEU A 66 13.59 -8.95 -0.70
N TRP A 67 13.10 -7.84 -0.14
CA TRP A 67 12.67 -7.81 1.26
C TRP A 67 11.44 -8.70 1.51
N LEU A 68 10.45 -8.69 0.60
CA LEU A 68 9.30 -9.57 0.72
C LEU A 68 9.66 -11.05 0.57
N GLU A 69 10.61 -11.39 -0.31
CA GLU A 69 11.10 -12.78 -0.44
C GLU A 69 11.79 -13.25 0.86
N ASP A 70 12.68 -12.44 1.44
CA ASP A 70 13.29 -12.71 2.76
C ASP A 70 12.19 -12.91 3.84
N MET A 71 11.15 -12.07 3.83
CA MET A 71 10.04 -12.15 4.77
C MET A 71 9.21 -13.42 4.59
N VAL A 72 8.90 -13.82 3.36
CA VAL A 72 8.14 -15.05 3.05
C VAL A 72 8.93 -16.28 3.53
N ALA A 73 10.23 -16.33 3.25
CA ALA A 73 11.10 -17.41 3.71
C ALA A 73 11.12 -17.51 5.24
N TRP A 74 11.30 -16.39 5.93
CA TRP A 74 11.24 -16.31 7.39
C TRP A 74 9.86 -16.71 7.92
N PHE A 75 8.77 -16.22 7.32
CA PHE A 75 7.41 -16.47 7.79
C PHE A 75 7.04 -17.94 7.69
N ASN A 76 7.33 -18.59 6.56
CA ASN A 76 7.10 -20.01 6.38
C ASN A 76 7.93 -20.85 7.35
N HIS A 77 9.17 -20.44 7.67
CA HIS A 77 9.98 -21.12 8.68
C HIS A 77 9.42 -20.97 10.10
N GLU A 78 8.99 -19.76 10.49
CA GLU A 78 8.62 -19.47 11.87
C GLU A 78 7.15 -19.82 12.21
N TYR A 79 6.21 -19.65 11.27
CA TYR A 79 4.76 -19.71 11.54
C TYR A 79 4.04 -20.91 10.90
N VAL A 80 4.62 -21.55 9.88
CA VAL A 80 3.96 -22.65 9.17
C VAL A 80 4.47 -24.00 9.68
N TRP A 81 3.99 -24.40 10.86
CA TRP A 81 4.28 -25.71 11.46
C TRP A 81 3.18 -26.75 11.18
N ASN A 82 2.01 -26.31 10.72
CA ASN A 82 0.90 -27.18 10.34
C ASN A 82 0.57 -26.97 8.86
N LEU A 83 0.86 -27.98 8.04
CA LEU A 83 0.58 -27.96 6.59
C LEU A 83 -0.91 -27.74 6.29
N GLY A 84 -1.82 -28.11 7.20
CA GLY A 84 -3.26 -27.88 7.06
C GLY A 84 -3.74 -26.49 7.48
N ALA A 85 -2.88 -25.64 8.06
CA ALA A 85 -3.20 -24.29 8.48
C ALA A 85 -2.96 -23.23 7.37
N GLY A 86 -2.38 -23.64 6.24
CA GLY A 86 -2.00 -22.74 5.14
C GLY A 86 -0.52 -22.35 5.21
N TYR A 87 0.08 -22.13 4.05
CA TYR A 87 1.46 -21.68 3.88
C TYR A 87 1.54 -20.73 2.69
N ILE A 88 2.58 -19.88 2.64
CA ILE A 88 2.80 -19.03 1.46
C ILE A 88 3.50 -19.88 0.39
N PRO A 89 2.87 -20.16 -0.77
CA PRO A 89 3.48 -21.05 -1.75
C PRO A 89 4.62 -20.36 -2.53
N PRO A 90 5.56 -21.13 -3.12
CA PRO A 90 6.64 -20.57 -3.95
C PRO A 90 6.13 -19.72 -5.12
N CYS A 91 4.91 -19.99 -5.59
CA CYS A 91 4.28 -19.23 -6.67
C CYS A 91 3.64 -17.92 -6.21
N TRP A 92 3.81 -17.47 -4.95
CA TRP A 92 3.21 -16.25 -4.41
C TRP A 92 3.32 -15.00 -5.30
N PRO A 93 4.40 -14.76 -6.07
CA PRO A 93 4.48 -13.58 -6.94
C PRO A 93 3.47 -13.61 -8.09
N ARG A 94 2.93 -14.80 -8.42
CA ARG A 94 1.89 -14.99 -9.45
C ARG A 94 0.47 -14.76 -8.92
N HIS A 95 0.31 -14.46 -7.63
CA HIS A 95 -0.98 -14.23 -6.99
C HIS A 95 -1.05 -12.77 -6.50
N PRO A 96 -1.61 -11.84 -7.30
CA PRO A 96 -1.63 -10.42 -6.95
C PRO A 96 -2.21 -10.13 -5.56
N HIS A 97 -3.25 -10.86 -5.15
CA HIS A 97 -3.81 -10.72 -3.81
C HIS A 97 -2.82 -11.09 -2.70
N LEU A 98 -2.02 -12.15 -2.88
CA LEU A 98 -0.96 -12.49 -1.92
C LEU A 98 0.13 -11.42 -1.90
N VAL A 99 0.52 -10.88 -3.05
CA VAL A 99 1.52 -9.80 -3.12
C VAL A 99 1.09 -8.61 -2.24
N HIS A 100 -0.19 -8.19 -2.34
CA HIS A 100 -0.72 -7.12 -1.50
C HIS A 100 -0.76 -7.51 -0.02
N GLU A 101 -1.26 -8.70 0.31
CA GLU A 101 -1.40 -9.13 1.71
C GLU A 101 -0.04 -9.35 2.40
N ILE A 102 0.93 -9.94 1.70
CA ILE A 102 2.31 -10.16 2.19
C ILE A 102 2.99 -8.81 2.46
N ALA A 103 2.84 -7.83 1.56
CA ALA A 103 3.44 -6.51 1.74
C ALA A 103 2.92 -5.80 3.00
N VAL A 104 1.61 -5.87 3.25
CA VAL A 104 1.00 -5.33 4.48
C VAL A 104 1.43 -6.13 5.71
N LEU A 105 1.41 -7.46 5.65
CA LEU A 105 1.82 -8.31 6.76
C LEU A 105 3.27 -8.07 7.19
N ALA A 106 4.17 -7.90 6.21
CA ALA A 106 5.58 -7.58 6.42
C ALA A 106 5.75 -6.21 7.08
N ASP A 107 5.02 -5.19 6.64
CA ASP A 107 5.11 -3.86 7.24
C ASP A 107 4.52 -3.81 8.65
N LEU A 108 3.38 -4.46 8.92
CA LEU A 108 2.83 -4.57 10.27
C LEU A 108 3.84 -5.24 11.22
N ARG A 109 4.53 -6.30 10.76
CA ARG A 109 5.57 -6.95 11.55
C ARG A 109 6.78 -6.04 11.78
N ARG A 110 7.17 -5.26 10.77
CA ARG A 110 8.26 -4.27 10.85
C ARG A 110 7.93 -3.19 11.86
N GLN A 111 6.74 -2.60 11.79
CA GLN A 111 6.23 -1.61 12.74
C GLN A 111 6.23 -2.16 14.17
N ALA A 112 5.73 -3.39 14.36
CA ALA A 112 5.78 -4.06 15.64
C ALA A 112 7.22 -4.31 16.16
N GLY A 113 8.19 -4.48 15.27
CA GLY A 113 9.61 -4.65 15.62
C GLY A 113 10.32 -3.38 16.08
N ILE A 114 9.80 -2.21 15.71
CA ILE A 114 10.35 -0.89 16.12
C ILE A 114 9.52 -0.20 17.20
N ALA A 115 8.36 -0.76 17.54
CA ALA A 115 7.49 -0.23 18.59
C ALA A 115 8.17 -0.29 19.97
N LEU A 116 7.89 0.71 20.80
CA LEU A 116 8.40 0.79 22.18
C LEU A 116 7.63 -0.11 23.17
N THR A 117 6.48 -0.65 22.74
CA THR A 117 5.61 -1.50 23.57
C THR A 117 5.35 -2.82 22.87
N SER A 118 4.98 -3.84 23.64
CA SER A 118 4.68 -5.18 23.12
C SER A 118 3.33 -5.29 22.40
N GLN A 119 2.45 -4.30 22.55
CA GLN A 119 1.08 -4.35 22.05
C GLN A 119 1.01 -4.55 20.52
N PRO A 120 1.75 -3.82 19.66
CA PRO A 120 1.69 -4.04 18.22
C PRO A 120 2.13 -5.45 17.80
N LEU A 121 3.07 -6.05 18.54
CA LEU A 121 3.52 -7.43 18.27
C LEU A 121 2.47 -8.46 18.71
N GLU A 122 1.83 -8.25 19.87
CA GLU A 122 0.70 -9.08 20.32
C GLU A 122 -0.46 -9.01 19.32
N GLU A 123 -0.82 -7.83 18.85
CA GLU A 123 -1.89 -7.64 17.85
C GLU A 123 -1.54 -8.32 16.53
N TRP A 124 -0.28 -8.24 16.10
CA TRP A 124 0.18 -8.94 14.90
C TRP A 124 0.04 -10.46 15.03
N HIS A 125 0.43 -11.04 16.17
CA HIS A 125 0.26 -12.47 16.44
C HIS A 125 -1.20 -12.90 16.60
N ARG A 126 -2.02 -12.06 17.24
CA ARG A 126 -3.40 -12.37 17.57
C ARG A 126 -4.35 -12.21 16.40
N TYR A 127 -4.12 -11.19 15.57
CA TYR A 127 -5.06 -10.80 14.52
C TYR A 127 -4.45 -10.87 13.13
N ALA A 128 -3.24 -10.36 12.91
CA ALA A 128 -2.71 -10.27 11.54
C ALA A 128 -2.38 -11.66 10.98
N VAL A 129 -1.62 -12.47 11.72
CA VAL A 129 -1.16 -13.80 11.29
C VAL A 129 -2.33 -14.79 11.08
N PRO A 130 -3.25 -15.00 12.05
CA PRO A 130 -4.30 -15.99 11.88
C PRO A 130 -5.25 -15.63 10.74
N ASN A 131 -5.66 -14.35 10.64
CA ASN A 131 -6.54 -13.91 9.58
C ASN A 131 -5.88 -13.99 8.20
N PHE A 132 -4.57 -13.75 8.09
CA PHE A 132 -3.83 -13.94 6.85
C PHE A 132 -3.83 -15.42 6.43
N LEU A 133 -3.44 -16.32 7.33
CA LEU A 133 -3.39 -17.76 7.06
C LEU A 133 -4.75 -18.32 6.66
N ASP A 134 -5.83 -17.90 7.34
CA ASP A 134 -7.20 -18.29 6.98
C ASP A 134 -7.56 -17.83 5.56
N ARG A 135 -7.23 -16.60 5.18
CA ARG A 135 -7.50 -16.09 3.82
C ARG A 135 -6.65 -16.79 2.77
N VAL A 136 -5.37 -17.06 3.05
CA VAL A 136 -4.48 -17.81 2.15
C VAL A 136 -5.06 -19.20 1.90
N LYS A 137 -5.42 -19.92 2.96
CA LYS A 137 -6.04 -21.24 2.89
C LYS A 137 -7.34 -21.21 2.08
N GLN A 138 -8.22 -20.25 2.36
CA GLN A 138 -9.51 -20.12 1.66
C GLN A 138 -9.38 -19.77 0.18
N ARG A 139 -8.41 -18.91 -0.20
CA ARG A 139 -8.29 -18.39 -1.57
C ARG A 139 -7.46 -19.27 -2.49
N LEU A 140 -6.46 -19.98 -1.97
CA LEU A 140 -5.58 -20.82 -2.78
C LEU A 140 -6.11 -22.24 -2.93
N HIS A 141 -6.63 -22.84 -1.85
CA HIS A 141 -7.01 -24.27 -1.83
C HIS A 141 -5.91 -25.14 -2.49
N ASP A 142 -6.29 -26.23 -3.14
CA ASP A 142 -5.40 -27.14 -3.90
C ASP A 142 -4.83 -26.53 -5.21
N CYS A 143 -5.13 -25.28 -5.55
CA CYS A 143 -4.75 -24.70 -6.86
C CYS A 143 -3.23 -24.47 -7.01
N CYS A 144 -2.46 -24.68 -5.95
CA CYS A 144 -1.02 -24.42 -5.89
C CYS A 144 -0.19 -25.67 -5.53
N ASP A 145 -0.81 -26.84 -5.31
CA ASP A 145 -0.13 -28.02 -4.72
C ASP A 145 0.50 -28.98 -5.75
N THR A 146 -0.04 -29.09 -6.97
CA THR A 146 0.45 -30.05 -7.99
C THR A 146 0.67 -29.43 -9.37
N GLU A 147 -0.29 -28.64 -9.85
CA GLU A 147 -0.14 -27.85 -11.08
C GLU A 147 -0.60 -26.42 -10.83
N HIS A 148 0.26 -25.44 -11.17
CA HIS A 148 -0.08 -24.02 -10.99
C HIS A 148 -1.08 -23.59 -12.06
N ALA A 149 -2.31 -23.26 -11.65
CA ALA A 149 -3.25 -22.59 -12.52
C ALA A 149 -2.94 -21.09 -12.55
N ASP A 150 -2.48 -20.56 -13.69
CA ASP A 150 -2.05 -19.15 -13.87
C ASP A 150 -2.99 -18.14 -13.18
N TRP A 151 -4.28 -18.24 -13.48
CA TRP A 151 -5.31 -17.40 -12.89
C TRP A 151 -6.71 -18.02 -13.12
N PRO A 152 -7.27 -18.74 -12.13
CA PRO A 152 -8.60 -19.37 -12.27
C PRO A 152 -9.73 -18.38 -12.59
N GLY A 153 -9.58 -17.12 -12.18
CA GLY A 153 -10.54 -16.04 -12.45
C GLY A 153 -10.45 -15.44 -13.86
N ARG A 154 -9.46 -15.81 -14.68
CA ARG A 154 -9.19 -15.17 -15.99
C ARG A 154 -10.42 -15.12 -16.88
N THR A 155 -11.14 -16.24 -17.03
CA THR A 155 -12.34 -16.32 -17.87
C THR A 155 -13.44 -15.37 -17.40
N LYS A 156 -13.67 -15.29 -16.08
CA LYS A 156 -14.64 -14.35 -15.50
C LYS A 156 -14.21 -12.91 -15.71
N GLN A 157 -12.92 -12.60 -15.55
CA GLN A 157 -12.39 -11.26 -15.84
C GLN A 157 -12.57 -10.89 -17.30
N THR A 158 -12.27 -11.78 -18.25
CA THR A 158 -12.43 -11.51 -19.67
C THR A 158 -13.88 -11.16 -19.99
N ARG A 159 -14.85 -11.92 -19.46
CA ARG A 159 -16.28 -11.60 -19.59
C ARG A 159 -16.63 -10.24 -18.98
N HIS A 160 -16.12 -9.97 -17.78
CA HIS A 160 -16.32 -8.67 -17.13
C HIS A 160 -15.78 -7.50 -17.96
N ARG A 161 -14.59 -7.66 -18.57
CA ARG A 161 -13.98 -6.65 -19.45
C ARG A 161 -14.73 -6.50 -20.77
N ALA A 162 -15.22 -7.59 -21.35
CA ALA A 162 -16.00 -7.55 -22.59
C ALA A 162 -17.29 -6.73 -22.42
N ALA A 163 -17.99 -6.89 -21.30
CA ALA A 163 -19.19 -6.13 -20.97
C ALA A 163 -18.92 -4.67 -20.53
N ARG A 164 -17.75 -4.10 -20.83
CA ARG A 164 -17.40 -2.73 -20.39
C ARG A 164 -18.24 -1.68 -21.12
N LEU A 165 -18.42 -1.83 -22.43
CA LEU A 165 -19.18 -0.86 -23.23
C LEU A 165 -20.64 -0.84 -22.80
N ASP A 166 -21.27 -2.01 -22.64
CA ASP A 166 -22.64 -2.11 -22.13
C ASP A 166 -22.85 -1.39 -20.79
N ARG A 167 -21.86 -1.46 -19.89
CA ARG A 167 -21.92 -0.72 -18.62
C ARG A 167 -21.76 0.78 -18.82
N LEU A 168 -20.88 1.23 -19.72
CA LEU A 168 -20.75 2.66 -20.02
C LEU A 168 -22.04 3.21 -20.63
N ASP A 169 -22.64 2.49 -21.58
CA ASP A 169 -23.90 2.91 -22.19
C ASP A 169 -25.01 3.00 -21.14
N ALA A 170 -25.04 2.06 -20.18
CA ALA A 170 -25.96 2.11 -19.06
C ALA A 170 -25.69 3.30 -18.11
N PHE A 171 -24.42 3.66 -17.88
CA PHE A 171 -24.07 4.83 -17.08
C PHE A 171 -24.47 6.13 -17.78
N ASP A 172 -24.19 6.24 -19.09
CA ASP A 172 -24.54 7.42 -19.88
C ASP A 172 -26.05 7.61 -19.94
N ALA A 173 -26.82 6.52 -20.14
CA ALA A 173 -28.27 6.56 -20.12
C ALA A 173 -28.84 6.99 -18.75
N ASP A 174 -28.26 6.51 -17.65
CA ASP A 174 -28.66 6.90 -16.28
C ASP A 174 -28.34 8.37 -15.98
N CYS A 175 -27.16 8.86 -16.38
CA CYS A 175 -26.80 10.27 -16.27
C CYS A 175 -27.74 11.16 -17.09
N GLN A 176 -28.12 10.72 -18.29
CA GLN A 176 -29.03 11.47 -19.15
C GLN A 176 -30.46 11.50 -18.60
N ASP A 177 -30.97 10.38 -18.10
CA ASP A 177 -32.27 10.33 -17.40
C ASP A 177 -32.28 11.22 -16.16
N THR A 178 -31.18 11.25 -15.39
CA THR A 178 -31.03 12.13 -14.23
C THR A 178 -31.06 13.61 -14.62
N ALA A 179 -30.40 13.99 -15.71
CA ALA A 179 -30.40 15.36 -16.22
C ALA A 179 -31.79 15.78 -16.74
N ASP A 180 -32.43 14.91 -17.52
CA ASP A 180 -33.77 15.16 -18.09
C ASP A 180 -34.86 15.29 -17.00
N ASN A 181 -34.74 14.51 -15.92
CA ASN A 181 -35.71 14.50 -14.82
C ASN A 181 -35.38 15.46 -13.67
N ASN A 182 -34.21 16.11 -13.71
CA ASN A 182 -33.83 17.15 -12.76
C ASN A 182 -33.15 18.31 -13.51
N PRO A 183 -33.93 19.08 -14.29
CA PRO A 183 -33.41 20.14 -15.17
C PRO A 183 -32.75 21.29 -14.39
N ASP A 184 -33.05 21.42 -13.10
CA ASP A 184 -32.48 22.44 -12.21
C ASP A 184 -31.00 22.16 -11.85
N TRP A 185 -30.42 21.01 -12.24
CA TRP A 185 -28.98 20.74 -12.05
C TRP A 185 -28.08 21.64 -12.90
N ASP A 186 -28.49 22.00 -14.11
CA ASP A 186 -27.77 22.97 -14.97
C ASP A 186 -27.98 24.42 -14.49
N GLU A 187 -29.06 24.67 -13.74
CA GLU A 187 -29.40 25.98 -13.18
C GLU A 187 -28.92 26.18 -11.73
N MET A 188 -28.38 25.14 -11.08
CA MET A 188 -27.67 25.32 -9.81
C MET A 188 -26.46 26.21 -10.08
N PRO A 189 -26.44 27.44 -9.54
CA PRO A 189 -25.25 28.25 -9.62
C PRO A 189 -24.17 27.46 -8.90
N VAL A 190 -23.14 27.03 -9.62
CA VAL A 190 -21.89 26.66 -9.00
C VAL A 190 -21.25 27.97 -8.58
N ASP A 191 -21.84 28.64 -7.57
CA ASP A 191 -21.28 29.83 -6.96
C ASP A 191 -20.06 29.40 -6.16
N LEU A 192 -18.98 29.12 -6.90
CA LEU A 192 -17.62 29.01 -6.38
C LEU A 192 -17.14 30.37 -5.84
N ASP A 193 -17.87 31.46 -6.14
CA ASP A 193 -17.54 32.82 -5.72
C ASP A 193 -18.36 33.31 -4.50
N GLU A 194 -19.62 32.88 -4.32
CA GLU A 194 -20.50 33.44 -3.26
C GLU A 194 -20.30 32.78 -1.87
N ALA A 195 -19.73 31.57 -1.80
CA ALA A 195 -19.31 30.98 -0.53
C ALA A 195 -18.11 31.70 0.12
N THR A 196 -17.41 32.57 -0.62
CA THR A 196 -16.25 33.33 -0.14
C THR A 196 -16.53 34.77 0.27
N GLU A 197 -17.68 35.37 -0.09
CA GLU A 197 -17.95 36.78 0.26
C GLU A 197 -18.57 36.98 1.67
N GLY A 198 -19.05 35.91 2.31
CA GLY A 198 -19.63 35.98 3.66
C GLY A 198 -18.67 35.69 4.82
N LEU A 199 -17.49 35.18 4.56
CA LEU A 199 -16.46 34.90 5.56
C LEU A 199 -15.24 35.73 5.22
N GLY A 200 -15.06 36.86 5.91
CA GLY A 200 -13.90 37.73 5.74
C GLY A 200 -12.62 36.91 5.66
N ARG A 201 -11.96 36.97 4.49
CA ARG A 201 -10.68 36.34 4.21
C ARG A 201 -9.70 36.75 5.31
N PRO A 202 -9.21 35.83 6.16
CA PRO A 202 -7.97 36.12 6.86
C PRO A 202 -6.90 36.21 5.77
N GLU A 203 -6.23 37.35 5.69
CA GLU A 203 -5.05 37.53 4.83
C GLU A 203 -4.13 36.33 5.04
N SER A 204 -4.02 35.51 4.01
CA SER A 204 -3.03 34.44 3.91
C SER A 204 -2.40 34.60 2.53
N ASP A 205 -1.16 35.08 2.56
CA ASP A 205 -0.18 34.89 1.49
C ASP A 205 -0.04 33.39 1.26
N ASP A 206 -0.42 32.92 0.07
CA ASP A 206 0.36 31.99 -0.75
C ASP A 206 -0.54 31.46 -1.89
N ASP A 207 -0.34 32.02 -3.08
CA ASP A 207 -0.81 31.47 -4.34
C ASP A 207 -0.15 30.10 -4.57
N GLN A 208 -0.94 29.03 -4.49
CA GLN A 208 -0.60 27.76 -5.14
C GLN A 208 -1.88 26.96 -5.43
N ASP A 209 -2.28 26.99 -6.70
CA ASP A 209 -3.27 26.06 -7.25
C ASP A 209 -2.91 24.61 -6.88
N PRO A 210 -3.89 23.75 -6.55
CA PRO A 210 -3.64 22.33 -6.34
C PRO A 210 -3.16 21.70 -7.65
N PRO A 211 -2.01 21.00 -7.69
CA PRO A 211 -1.51 20.44 -8.93
C PRO A 211 -2.44 19.32 -9.41
N THR A 212 -3.06 19.55 -10.56
CA THR A 212 -3.97 18.64 -11.28
C THR A 212 -3.29 17.41 -11.89
N THR A 213 -2.01 17.19 -11.58
CA THR A 213 -1.28 15.96 -11.89
C THR A 213 -0.53 15.50 -10.64
N ARG A 214 -0.88 14.31 -10.12
CA ARG A 214 -0.01 13.63 -9.15
C ARG A 214 1.31 13.38 -9.87
N GLY A 215 2.33 14.19 -9.56
CA GLY A 215 3.69 13.96 -10.01
C GLY A 215 4.15 12.53 -9.66
N PRO A 216 5.17 11.99 -10.37
CA PRO A 216 5.67 10.65 -10.08
C PRO A 216 6.06 10.55 -8.61
N LEU A 217 5.75 9.41 -7.97
CA LEU A 217 6.15 9.19 -6.58
C LEU A 217 7.67 9.23 -6.50
N ARG A 218 8.22 9.99 -5.56
CA ARG A 218 9.67 10.22 -5.46
C ARG A 218 10.17 9.93 -4.05
N LEU A 219 11.28 9.21 -3.99
CA LEU A 219 12.09 9.17 -2.78
C LEU A 219 12.81 10.52 -2.63
N VAL A 220 12.56 11.20 -1.52
CA VAL A 220 13.33 12.37 -1.11
C VAL A 220 14.65 11.89 -0.51
N PRO A 221 15.82 12.50 -0.84
CA PRO A 221 17.09 12.21 -0.19
C PRO A 221 17.04 12.47 1.32
N ARG A 222 18.09 12.05 2.04
CA ARG A 222 18.12 12.19 3.51
C ARG A 222 18.06 13.67 3.89
N LEU A 223 17.24 14.00 4.88
CA LEU A 223 17.12 15.35 5.44
C LEU A 223 17.91 15.47 6.75
N ASP A 224 18.53 16.63 6.96
CA ASP A 224 19.16 17.00 8.21
C ASP A 224 18.10 17.16 9.31
N PRO A 225 18.28 16.55 10.49
CA PRO A 225 17.29 16.58 11.56
C PRO A 225 17.12 17.95 12.24
N ALA A 226 18.11 18.84 12.16
CA ALA A 226 18.07 20.19 12.74
C ALA A 226 17.57 21.25 11.74
N THR A 227 17.93 21.14 10.46
CA THR A 227 17.63 22.18 9.47
C THR A 227 16.51 21.79 8.49
N GLY A 228 16.29 20.49 8.27
CA GLY A 228 15.37 20.00 7.23
C GLY A 228 15.94 20.15 5.81
N GLU A 229 17.23 20.43 5.64
CA GLU A 229 17.89 20.51 4.33
C GLU A 229 18.39 19.14 3.88
N LEU A 230 18.65 18.98 2.57
CA LEU A 230 19.20 17.73 2.00
C LEU A 230 20.65 17.51 2.45
N VAL A 231 20.99 16.26 2.79
CA VAL A 231 22.35 15.80 3.17
C VAL A 231 22.99 14.96 2.07
#